data_AF-A0A345WM43-F1
#
_entry.id   AF-A0A345WM43-F1
#
_cell.length_a   1.000
_cell.length_b   1.000
_cell.length_c   1.000
_cell.angle_alpha   90.00
_cell.angle_beta   90.00
_cell.angle_gamma   90.00
#
_symmetry.space_group_name_H-M   'P 1'
#
loop_
_entity.id
_entity.type
_entity.pdbx_description
1 polymer ?
#
loop_
_entity_poly.entity_id
_entity_poly.type
_entity_poly.pdbx_seq_one_letter_code
_entity_poly.pdbx_strand_id
1 'polypeptide(L)'
;MIRRLLLLLALLAAATPAAADDIGATARGVVRIVTIAVVDGQVVGFGHGSGVAIAPNRVVTNAHVTELAQRYPDNVVVGVVPSEGDKSFQGHVVAYDAKADLAMIEFSGARLPPATLYTGPVNEGDPVVALGYPGNVDLATARSAADYIRPTSPVRSEGVFSGRRSLTGVEVLLHTASIARGNSGGPLLDRCGRVIGINSAITRGEEGDSSFGFAIADTELAAFLRKAKQPFQQVGTPCTSIEERMRDDSEADARARSDAATNARETMARDALAREETLAAARTAALTRREDRMALAGLMLVLGAMGIGAAGFLVLQGDRRRARWALGGGAALMAAAVVVYLLRPSAEVSLPAVAAAARPASTANAPLGKLTCSLVPERSRVTVSSTADVPLDWGRSGCVNGRTQYLPDGDRWQRVLVPDGEQTVSVLGFDPATRTYTNTRYLLGAGAMEMVRKLRGDTAPKACTIAPGAIDRLAQAEAAIRATLPPLPNEKLVYTCRKGG
;
A
#
# COMPACT_ATOMS: atom_id res chain seq x y z
N MET A 1 -20.16 53.67 -17.77
CA MET A 1 -20.65 52.82 -16.65
C MET A 1 -20.81 51.34 -17.06
N ILE A 2 -19.91 50.77 -17.88
CA ILE A 2 -20.05 49.37 -18.38
C ILE A 2 -18.78 48.52 -18.10
N ARG A 3 -17.78 49.07 -17.40
CA ARG A 3 -16.48 48.39 -17.17
C ARG A 3 -16.23 47.94 -15.73
N ARG A 4 -17.19 48.10 -14.83
CA ARG A 4 -17.08 47.72 -13.40
C ARG A 4 -18.01 46.58 -12.97
N LEU A 5 -18.82 46.01 -13.89
CA LEU A 5 -19.79 44.96 -13.60
C LEU A 5 -19.34 43.55 -14.05
N LEU A 6 -18.06 43.36 -14.35
CA LEU A 6 -17.49 42.07 -14.79
C LEU A 6 -16.46 41.49 -13.80
N LEU A 7 -16.30 42.11 -12.63
CA LEU A 7 -15.37 41.67 -11.58
C LEU A 7 -16.05 40.99 -10.39
N LEU A 8 -17.35 40.67 -10.50
CA LEU A 8 -18.16 40.07 -9.43
C LEU A 8 -18.71 38.68 -9.75
N LEU A 9 -18.27 38.04 -10.83
CA LEU A 9 -18.71 36.68 -11.22
C LEU A 9 -17.60 35.63 -11.27
N ALA A 10 -16.48 35.87 -10.59
CA ALA A 10 -15.41 34.89 -10.42
C ALA A 10 -15.12 34.62 -8.93
N LEU A 11 -16.18 34.52 -8.11
CA LEU A 11 -16.12 33.62 -6.96
C LEU A 11 -16.14 32.21 -7.55
N LEU A 12 -14.96 31.74 -7.98
CA LEU A 12 -14.72 30.31 -8.02
C LEU A 12 -15.08 29.81 -6.63
N ALA A 13 -16.18 29.08 -6.53
CA ALA A 13 -16.28 28.01 -5.56
C ALA A 13 -15.06 27.12 -5.86
N ALA A 14 -13.95 27.39 -5.18
CA ALA A 14 -12.97 26.37 -4.93
C ALA A 14 -13.77 25.31 -4.16
N ALA A 15 -14.32 24.35 -4.90
CA ALA A 15 -14.77 23.11 -4.32
C ALA A 15 -13.55 22.58 -3.61
N THR A 16 -13.51 22.76 -2.29
CA THR A 16 -12.53 22.09 -1.46
C THR A 16 -12.65 20.62 -1.85
N PRO A 17 -11.54 19.95 -2.26
CA PRO A 17 -11.62 18.54 -2.56
C PRO A 17 -12.28 17.88 -1.35
N ALA A 18 -13.38 17.16 -1.60
CA ALA A 18 -14.09 16.46 -0.55
C ALA A 18 -13.07 15.53 0.12
N ALA A 19 -12.70 15.83 1.37
CA ALA A 19 -11.84 14.96 2.16
C ALA A 19 -12.47 13.57 2.16
N ALA A 20 -11.65 12.51 2.07
CA ALA A 20 -12.15 11.15 2.19
C ALA A 20 -12.91 11.03 3.53
N ASP A 21 -14.20 10.70 3.45
CA ASP A 21 -15.07 10.64 4.64
C ASP A 21 -14.83 9.32 5.39
N ASP A 22 -13.71 9.24 6.10
CA ASP A 22 -13.35 8.07 6.91
C ASP A 22 -14.32 7.86 8.08
N ILE A 23 -14.84 8.96 8.64
CA ILE A 23 -15.89 8.90 9.66
C ILE A 23 -17.14 8.25 9.08
N GLY A 24 -17.58 8.68 7.89
CA GLY A 24 -18.69 8.07 7.17
C GLY A 24 -18.44 6.60 6.83
N ALA A 25 -17.19 6.20 6.59
CA ALA A 25 -16.83 4.80 6.40
C ALA A 25 -17.10 3.94 7.64
N THR A 26 -16.69 4.41 8.81
CA THR A 26 -16.95 3.74 10.09
C THR A 26 -18.42 3.84 10.49
N ALA A 27 -19.11 4.95 10.17
CA ALA A 27 -20.54 5.14 10.44
C ALA A 27 -21.43 4.05 9.84
N ARG A 28 -21.02 3.45 8.71
CA ARG A 28 -21.73 2.32 8.08
C ARG A 28 -21.69 1.03 8.91
N GLY A 29 -20.70 0.91 9.81
CA GLY A 29 -20.59 -0.18 10.77
C GLY A 29 -21.25 0.13 12.12
N VAL A 30 -21.76 1.35 12.31
CA VAL A 30 -22.50 1.74 13.51
C VAL A 30 -23.97 1.38 13.34
N VAL A 31 -24.57 0.82 14.39
CA VAL A 31 -25.94 0.31 14.38
C VAL A 31 -26.71 0.84 15.57
N ARG A 32 -28.02 0.97 15.43
CA ARG A 32 -28.90 1.18 16.58
C ARG A 32 -29.23 -0.19 17.18
N ILE A 33 -29.04 -0.32 18.48
CA ILE A 33 -29.47 -1.48 19.24
C ILE A 33 -30.80 -1.15 19.88
N VAL A 34 -31.80 -2.02 19.71
CA VAL A 34 -33.10 -1.89 20.38
C VAL A 34 -33.35 -3.11 21.25
N THR A 35 -33.98 -2.91 22.40
CA THR A 35 -34.47 -3.97 23.27
C THR A 35 -35.97 -3.84 23.42
N ILE A 36 -36.69 -4.91 23.09
CA ILE A 36 -38.15 -4.92 23.08
C ILE A 36 -38.60 -5.99 24.08
N ALA A 37 -39.22 -5.56 25.18
CA ALA A 37 -39.80 -6.45 26.16
C ALA A 37 -41.24 -6.80 25.75
N VAL A 38 -41.53 -8.09 25.64
CA VAL A 38 -42.81 -8.66 25.23
C VAL A 38 -43.35 -9.53 26.36
N VAL A 39 -44.57 -9.22 26.79
CA VAL A 39 -45.33 -10.01 27.77
C VAL A 39 -46.71 -10.23 27.18
N ASP A 40 -47.17 -11.49 27.15
CA ASP A 40 -48.47 -11.89 26.59
C ASP A 40 -48.73 -11.37 25.16
N GLY A 41 -47.68 -11.31 24.33
CA GLY A 41 -47.74 -10.83 22.95
C GLY A 41 -47.83 -9.30 22.81
N GLN A 42 -47.75 -8.54 23.91
CA GLN A 42 -47.74 -7.08 23.89
C GLN A 42 -46.36 -6.51 24.22
N VAL A 43 -45.97 -5.42 23.55
CA VAL A 43 -44.74 -4.68 23.85
C VAL A 43 -44.96 -3.86 25.11
N VAL A 44 -44.31 -4.25 26.20
CA VAL A 44 -44.44 -3.61 27.52
C VAL A 44 -43.22 -2.77 27.90
N GLY A 45 -42.14 -2.83 27.11
CA GLY A 45 -40.93 -2.05 27.35
C GLY A 45 -40.11 -1.87 26.07
N PHE A 46 -39.50 -0.70 25.93
CA PHE A 46 -38.64 -0.35 24.81
C PHE A 46 -37.38 0.37 25.32
N GLY A 47 -36.22 -0.18 24.99
CA GLY A 47 -34.92 0.44 25.20
C GLY A 47 -34.18 0.60 23.88
N HIS A 48 -33.27 1.57 23.81
CA HIS A 48 -32.36 1.70 22.67
C HIS A 48 -30.99 2.22 23.09
N GLY A 49 -30.01 1.92 22.26
CA GLY A 49 -28.64 2.36 22.35
C GLY A 49 -27.97 2.29 20.98
N SER A 50 -26.65 2.38 20.99
CA SER A 50 -25.83 2.27 19.80
C SER A 50 -24.91 1.06 19.90
N GLY A 51 -24.35 0.64 18.78
CA GLY A 51 -23.34 -0.40 18.71
C GLY A 51 -22.40 -0.17 17.54
N VAL A 52 -21.21 -0.76 17.58
CA VAL A 52 -20.23 -0.73 16.49
C VAL A 52 -19.84 -2.15 16.07
N ALA A 53 -19.85 -2.41 14.77
CA ALA A 53 -19.43 -3.69 14.21
C ALA A 53 -17.93 -3.91 14.44
N ILE A 54 -17.56 -5.04 15.04
CA ILE A 54 -16.15 -5.49 15.20
C ILE A 54 -15.80 -6.63 14.22
N ALA A 55 -16.82 -7.21 13.59
CA ALA A 55 -16.77 -8.23 12.55
C ALA A 55 -18.07 -8.15 11.74
N PRO A 56 -18.15 -8.80 10.55
CA PRO A 56 -19.29 -8.64 9.66
C PRO A 56 -20.66 -8.93 10.29
N ASN A 57 -20.72 -9.85 11.25
CA ASN A 57 -21.94 -10.31 11.89
C ASN A 57 -21.94 -10.10 13.42
N ARG A 58 -21.02 -9.29 13.95
CA ARG A 58 -20.87 -9.08 15.39
C ARG A 58 -20.63 -7.62 15.74
N VAL A 59 -21.36 -7.16 16.73
CA VAL A 59 -21.40 -5.76 17.18
C VAL A 59 -21.06 -5.70 18.66
N VAL A 60 -20.24 -4.73 19.05
CA VAL A 60 -20.06 -4.35 20.46
C VAL A 60 -21.00 -3.22 20.81
N THR A 61 -21.57 -3.27 22.01
CA THR A 61 -22.37 -2.23 22.64
C THR A 61 -22.05 -2.18 24.14
N ASN A 62 -22.71 -1.31 24.90
CA ASN A 62 -22.58 -1.34 26.35
C ASN A 62 -23.40 -2.48 26.98
N ALA A 63 -22.93 -3.01 28.11
CA ALA A 63 -23.62 -4.07 28.83
C ALA A 63 -25.03 -3.63 29.26
N HIS A 64 -25.15 -2.41 29.82
CA HIS A 64 -26.43 -1.87 30.28
C HIS A 64 -27.49 -1.74 29.17
N VAL A 65 -27.09 -1.55 27.90
CA VAL A 65 -28.02 -1.49 26.75
C VAL A 65 -28.73 -2.84 26.55
N THR A 66 -28.05 -3.94 26.91
CA THR A 66 -28.54 -5.31 26.74
C THR A 66 -28.93 -5.99 28.05
N GLU A 67 -28.87 -5.29 29.19
CA GLU A 67 -29.07 -5.89 30.52
C GLU A 67 -30.45 -6.55 30.65
N LEU A 68 -31.51 -5.90 30.16
CA LEU A 68 -32.87 -6.46 30.19
C LEU A 68 -32.96 -7.78 29.41
N ALA A 69 -32.26 -7.88 28.28
CA ALA A 69 -32.20 -9.11 27.49
C ALA A 69 -31.45 -10.24 28.20
N GLN A 70 -30.47 -9.90 29.03
CA GLN A 70 -29.81 -10.90 29.88
C GLN A 70 -30.64 -11.31 31.09
N ARG A 71 -31.38 -10.38 31.69
CA ARG A 71 -32.19 -10.66 32.87
C ARG A 71 -33.47 -11.45 32.53
N TYR A 72 -34.05 -11.21 31.36
CA TYR A 72 -35.32 -11.80 30.92
C TYR A 72 -35.23 -12.33 29.47
N PRO A 73 -34.42 -13.37 29.20
CA PRO A 73 -34.12 -13.85 27.84
C PRO A 73 -35.35 -14.35 27.07
N ASP A 74 -36.37 -14.85 27.77
CA ASP A 74 -37.60 -15.37 27.15
C ASP A 74 -38.60 -14.26 26.77
N ASN A 75 -38.41 -13.05 27.31
CA ASN A 75 -39.34 -11.94 27.16
C ASN A 75 -38.75 -10.76 26.40
N VAL A 76 -37.43 -10.66 26.28
CA VAL A 76 -36.77 -9.49 25.71
C VAL A 76 -35.98 -9.85 24.45
N VAL A 77 -36.37 -9.24 23.34
CA VAL A 77 -35.71 -9.41 22.05
C VAL A 77 -34.72 -8.26 21.82
N VAL A 78 -33.51 -8.60 21.38
CA VAL A 78 -32.51 -7.63 20.92
C VAL A 78 -32.62 -7.47 19.41
N GLY A 79 -32.79 -6.24 18.94
CA GLY A 79 -32.76 -5.87 17.53
C GLY A 79 -31.49 -5.10 17.19
N VAL A 80 -30.87 -5.46 16.06
CA VAL A 80 -29.76 -4.76 15.42
C VAL A 80 -30.31 -4.05 14.19
N VAL A 81 -30.26 -2.72 14.20
CA VAL A 81 -30.77 -1.86 13.14
C VAL A 81 -29.56 -1.20 12.45
N PRO A 82 -29.17 -1.64 11.25
CA PRO A 82 -28.04 -1.06 10.54
C PRO A 82 -28.21 0.41 10.18
N SER A 83 -27.12 1.07 9.80
CA SER A 83 -27.16 2.43 9.28
C SER A 83 -27.58 2.54 7.81
N GLU A 84 -27.45 1.44 7.06
CA GLU A 84 -27.84 1.34 5.65
C GLU A 84 -28.74 0.11 5.41
N GLY A 85 -29.53 0.16 4.33
CA GLY A 85 -30.44 -0.92 3.95
C GLY A 85 -31.89 -0.67 4.40
N ASP A 86 -32.69 -1.72 4.42
CA ASP A 86 -34.14 -1.65 4.60
C ASP A 86 -34.68 -2.53 5.74
N LYS A 87 -33.82 -3.34 6.38
CA LYS A 87 -34.20 -4.35 7.36
C LYS A 87 -33.44 -4.23 8.67
N SER A 88 -34.12 -4.66 9.73
CA SER A 88 -33.55 -4.89 11.05
C SER A 88 -33.43 -6.38 11.33
N PHE A 89 -32.46 -6.74 12.17
CA PHE A 89 -32.08 -8.14 12.41
C PHE A 89 -32.19 -8.48 13.89
N GLN A 90 -32.64 -9.68 14.20
CA GLN A 90 -32.59 -10.17 15.57
C GLN A 90 -31.14 -10.48 15.96
N GLY A 91 -30.73 -10.02 17.13
CA GLY A 91 -29.41 -10.25 17.71
C GLY A 91 -29.47 -11.13 18.96
N HIS A 92 -28.35 -11.77 19.27
CA HIS A 92 -28.15 -12.56 20.49
C HIS A 92 -26.90 -12.09 21.21
N VAL A 93 -26.99 -11.91 22.54
CA VAL A 93 -25.83 -11.55 23.36
C VAL A 93 -24.92 -12.76 23.52
N VAL A 94 -23.71 -12.69 22.97
CA VAL A 94 -22.73 -13.80 22.96
C VAL A 94 -21.55 -13.58 23.91
N ALA A 95 -21.33 -12.36 24.36
CA ALA A 95 -20.40 -12.04 25.44
C ALA A 95 -20.93 -10.84 26.24
N TYR A 96 -20.68 -10.84 27.55
CA TYR A 96 -21.22 -9.84 28.47
C TYR A 96 -20.22 -9.61 29.61
N ASP A 97 -19.86 -8.36 29.85
CA ASP A 97 -18.99 -7.93 30.95
C ASP A 97 -19.61 -6.70 31.62
N ALA A 98 -20.35 -6.94 32.71
CA ALA A 98 -21.00 -5.88 33.47
C ALA A 98 -20.01 -4.92 34.12
N LYS A 99 -18.79 -5.38 34.44
CA LYS A 99 -17.79 -4.54 35.11
C LYS A 99 -17.24 -3.50 34.15
N ALA A 100 -16.86 -3.93 32.94
CA ALA A 100 -16.36 -3.04 31.89
C ALA A 100 -17.48 -2.29 31.14
N ASP A 101 -18.74 -2.59 31.43
CA ASP A 101 -19.92 -2.12 30.71
C ASP A 101 -19.85 -2.41 29.20
N LEU A 102 -19.47 -3.64 28.82
CA LEU A 102 -19.35 -4.07 27.43
C LEU A 102 -20.14 -5.36 27.17
N ALA A 103 -20.82 -5.43 26.03
CA ALA A 103 -21.48 -6.62 25.53
C ALA A 103 -21.23 -6.80 24.03
N MET A 104 -21.28 -8.04 23.57
CA MET A 104 -21.17 -8.39 22.15
C MET A 104 -22.44 -9.09 21.69
N ILE A 105 -23.01 -8.61 20.60
CA ILE A 105 -24.20 -9.14 19.95
C ILE A 105 -23.79 -9.80 18.63
N GLU A 106 -24.26 -11.03 18.41
CA GLU A 106 -24.18 -11.72 17.12
C GLU A 106 -25.54 -11.69 16.43
N PHE A 107 -25.54 -11.44 15.13
CA PHE A 107 -26.75 -11.41 14.30
C PHE A 107 -26.51 -12.11 12.96
N SER A 108 -27.56 -12.36 12.20
CA SER A 108 -27.48 -12.98 10.87
C SER A 108 -28.39 -12.27 9.87
N GLY A 109 -28.18 -12.52 8.57
CA GLY A 109 -28.97 -11.92 7.48
C GLY A 109 -28.38 -10.68 6.82
N ALA A 110 -27.31 -10.09 7.39
CA ALA A 110 -26.54 -9.01 6.77
C ALA A 110 -25.05 -9.08 7.15
N ARG A 111 -24.23 -8.25 6.48
CA ARG A 111 -22.81 -8.05 6.80
C ARG A 111 -22.53 -6.55 6.93
N LEU A 112 -21.91 -6.17 8.04
CA LEU A 112 -21.52 -4.79 8.33
C LEU A 112 -20.02 -4.58 8.08
N PRO A 113 -19.57 -3.39 7.67
CA PRO A 113 -18.15 -3.07 7.63
C PRO A 113 -17.60 -2.99 9.06
N PRO A 114 -16.61 -3.82 9.44
CA PRO A 114 -16.02 -3.78 10.77
C PRO A 114 -15.23 -2.49 11.00
N ALA A 115 -15.32 -1.93 12.20
CA ALA A 115 -14.49 -0.82 12.64
C ALA A 115 -13.09 -1.30 13.07
N THR A 116 -12.13 -0.39 13.06
CA THR A 116 -10.75 -0.66 13.46
C THR A 116 -10.41 0.10 14.72
N LEU A 117 -9.77 -0.57 15.68
CA LEU A 117 -9.31 0.03 16.92
C LEU A 117 -7.99 0.77 16.68
N TYR A 118 -7.87 1.97 17.22
CA TYR A 118 -6.60 2.68 17.28
C TYR A 118 -5.92 2.39 18.61
N THR A 119 -4.69 1.87 18.54
CA THR A 119 -3.89 1.50 19.72
C THR A 119 -2.66 2.39 19.89
N GLY A 120 -2.56 3.46 19.09
CA GLY A 120 -1.50 4.45 19.20
C GLY A 120 -1.82 5.53 20.26
N PRO A 121 -0.90 6.48 20.46
CA PRO A 121 -1.12 7.56 21.43
C PRO A 121 -2.24 8.51 20.96
N VAL A 122 -3.08 8.93 21.92
CA VAL A 122 -4.08 10.01 21.78
C VAL A 122 -3.73 11.09 22.80
N ASN A 123 -3.63 12.34 22.35
CA ASN A 123 -3.22 13.47 23.17
C ASN A 123 -4.41 14.37 23.51
N GLU A 124 -4.39 14.97 24.70
CA GLU A 124 -5.41 15.95 25.08
C GLU A 124 -5.48 17.08 24.04
N GLY A 125 -6.69 17.45 23.65
CA GLY A 125 -6.94 18.41 22.57
C GLY A 125 -7.07 17.77 21.17
N ASP A 126 -6.73 16.50 20.99
CA ASP A 126 -6.95 15.81 19.71
C ASP A 126 -8.46 15.79 19.37
N PRO A 127 -8.84 16.07 18.11
CA PRO A 127 -10.23 16.05 17.68
C PRO A 127 -10.79 14.63 17.72
N VAL A 128 -11.99 14.50 18.26
CA VAL A 128 -12.72 13.23 18.36
C VAL A 128 -14.13 13.37 17.84
N VAL A 129 -14.69 12.24 17.41
CA VAL A 129 -16.05 12.15 16.88
C VAL A 129 -16.80 11.03 17.58
N ALA A 130 -17.92 11.35 18.21
CA ALA A 130 -18.86 10.37 18.72
C ALA A 130 -19.91 10.07 17.64
N LEU A 131 -20.11 8.78 17.35
CA LEU A 131 -21.19 8.30 16.50
C LEU A 131 -22.22 7.53 17.33
N GLY A 132 -23.50 7.77 17.07
CA GLY A 132 -24.58 7.02 17.71
C GLY A 132 -25.97 7.48 17.32
N TYR A 133 -26.96 7.00 18.07
CA TYR A 133 -28.38 7.26 17.87
C TYR A 133 -28.96 7.94 19.11
N PRO A 134 -28.74 9.26 19.25
CA PRO A 134 -29.13 9.99 20.44
C PRO A 134 -30.65 10.14 20.52
N GLY A 135 -31.22 9.72 21.64
CA GLY A 135 -32.66 9.67 21.86
C GLY A 135 -33.35 11.04 21.79
N ASN A 136 -32.65 12.15 22.05
CA ASN A 136 -33.22 13.50 21.87
C ASN A 136 -33.40 13.87 20.40
N VAL A 137 -32.55 13.36 19.49
CA VAL A 137 -32.75 13.53 18.04
C VAL A 137 -33.88 12.63 17.57
N ASP A 138 -33.94 11.39 18.06
CA ASP A 138 -35.04 10.48 17.77
C ASP A 138 -36.38 11.04 18.27
N LEU A 139 -36.45 11.61 19.47
CA LEU A 139 -37.68 12.26 19.98
C LEU A 139 -38.13 13.46 19.11
N ALA A 140 -37.18 14.19 18.52
CA ALA A 140 -37.48 15.33 17.65
C ALA A 140 -37.91 14.92 16.23
N THR A 141 -37.57 13.70 15.79
CA THR A 141 -37.70 13.29 14.38
C THR A 141 -38.58 12.06 14.15
N ALA A 142 -38.66 11.16 15.12
CA ALA A 142 -39.48 9.95 15.08
C ALA A 142 -40.97 10.30 15.21
N ARG A 143 -41.78 9.72 14.34
CA ARG A 143 -43.24 9.89 14.33
C ARG A 143 -43.95 8.67 14.92
N SER A 144 -43.24 7.55 15.08
CA SER A 144 -43.77 6.29 15.60
C SER A 144 -42.67 5.39 16.16
N ALA A 145 -43.05 4.37 16.95
CA ALA A 145 -42.12 3.34 17.42
C ALA A 145 -41.46 2.56 16.27
N ALA A 146 -42.11 2.48 15.11
CA ALA A 146 -41.56 1.84 13.92
C ALA A 146 -40.34 2.59 13.36
N ASP A 147 -40.16 3.88 13.65
CA ASP A 147 -39.02 4.65 13.15
C ASP A 147 -37.71 4.26 13.83
N TYR A 148 -37.76 3.69 15.03
CA TYR A 148 -36.57 3.19 15.74
C TYR A 148 -35.99 1.90 15.13
N ILE A 149 -36.82 1.13 14.43
CA ILE A 149 -36.43 -0.13 13.76
C ILE A 149 -36.22 0.05 12.25
N ARG A 150 -36.18 1.31 11.78
CA ARG A 150 -35.81 1.64 10.41
C ARG A 150 -34.34 2.00 10.34
N PRO A 151 -33.57 1.38 9.42
CA PRO A 151 -32.19 1.79 9.16
C PRO A 151 -32.08 3.29 8.88
N THR A 152 -31.11 3.93 9.53
CA THR A 152 -30.80 5.35 9.35
C THR A 152 -29.37 5.63 9.75
N SER A 153 -28.74 6.63 9.15
CA SER A 153 -27.37 7.02 9.48
C SER A 153 -27.27 7.48 10.94
N PRO A 154 -26.16 7.16 11.64
CA PRO A 154 -25.93 7.66 12.99
C PRO A 154 -25.69 9.18 12.96
N VAL A 155 -25.97 9.82 14.09
CA VAL A 155 -25.63 11.22 14.33
C VAL A 155 -24.15 11.33 14.63
N ARG A 156 -23.52 12.33 14.03
CA ARG A 156 -22.12 12.69 14.22
C ARG A 156 -22.02 13.88 15.18
N SER A 157 -21.35 13.69 16.32
CA SER A 157 -21.03 14.74 17.28
C SER A 157 -19.53 14.93 17.39
N GLU A 158 -19.04 16.15 17.24
CA GLU A 158 -17.61 16.47 17.29
C GLU A 158 -17.21 17.08 18.64
N GLY A 159 -15.97 16.85 19.04
CA GLY A 159 -15.37 17.45 20.23
C GLY A 159 -13.86 17.20 20.29
N VAL A 160 -13.30 17.31 21.48
CA VAL A 160 -11.87 17.02 21.73
C VAL A 160 -11.71 15.99 22.83
N PHE A 161 -10.63 15.21 22.75
CA PHE A 161 -10.20 14.35 23.84
C PHE A 161 -9.69 15.19 25.01
N SER A 162 -10.09 14.86 26.23
CA SER A 162 -9.83 15.63 27.45
C SER A 162 -9.06 14.85 28.52
N GLY A 163 -8.65 13.61 28.21
CA GLY A 163 -7.77 12.81 29.05
C GLY A 163 -8.37 11.46 29.46
N ARG A 164 -7.52 10.58 30.00
CA ARG A 164 -7.90 9.26 30.50
C ARG A 164 -8.08 9.28 32.02
N ARG A 165 -9.08 8.57 32.54
CA ARG A 165 -9.33 8.41 33.98
C ARG A 165 -9.67 6.95 34.28
N SER A 166 -9.47 6.54 35.53
CA SER A 166 -9.99 5.25 36.02
C SER A 166 -11.25 5.51 36.83
N LEU A 167 -12.38 4.96 36.39
CA LEU A 167 -13.64 4.99 37.12
C LEU A 167 -13.92 3.58 37.61
N THR A 168 -13.95 3.39 38.94
CA THR A 168 -14.23 2.09 39.57
C THR A 168 -13.36 0.93 39.04
N GLY A 169 -12.10 1.22 38.68
CA GLY A 169 -11.16 0.24 38.15
C GLY A 169 -11.37 -0.13 36.68
N VAL A 170 -12.08 0.71 35.92
CA VAL A 170 -12.22 0.65 34.46
C VAL A 170 -11.62 1.91 33.86
N GLU A 171 -10.76 1.77 32.85
CA GLU A 171 -10.22 2.92 32.13
C GLU A 171 -11.29 3.54 31.22
N VAL A 172 -11.46 4.86 31.35
CA VAL A 172 -12.38 5.66 30.54
C VAL A 172 -11.66 6.85 29.92
N LEU A 173 -12.16 7.28 28.76
CA LEU A 173 -11.76 8.48 28.05
C LEU A 173 -12.78 9.58 28.30
N LEU A 174 -12.30 10.78 28.62
CA LEU A 174 -13.12 11.98 28.73
C LEU A 174 -13.02 12.73 27.41
N HIS A 175 -14.14 13.29 26.95
CA HIS A 175 -14.19 14.11 25.75
C HIS A 175 -15.28 15.17 25.82
N THR A 176 -15.25 16.16 24.94
CA THR A 176 -16.28 17.21 24.88
C THR A 176 -17.35 16.98 23.80
N ALA A 177 -17.22 15.93 22.98
CA ALA A 177 -18.23 15.62 21.96
C ALA A 177 -19.60 15.41 22.60
N SER A 178 -20.63 16.10 22.10
CA SER A 178 -21.97 16.07 22.67
C SER A 178 -22.59 14.68 22.58
N ILE A 179 -22.80 14.05 23.73
CA ILE A 179 -23.46 12.75 23.83
C ILE A 179 -24.75 12.84 24.63
N ALA A 180 -25.73 12.01 24.27
CA ALA A 180 -26.98 11.85 24.99
C ALA A 180 -27.31 10.36 25.19
N ARG A 181 -28.33 10.06 26.00
CA ARG A 181 -28.91 8.70 26.06
C ARG A 181 -29.21 8.23 24.65
N GLY A 182 -28.85 6.99 24.33
CA GLY A 182 -28.91 6.44 22.97
C GLY A 182 -27.54 6.37 22.26
N ASN A 183 -26.58 7.23 22.59
CA ASN A 183 -25.20 7.11 22.09
C ASN A 183 -24.40 6.01 22.81
N SER A 184 -24.83 5.58 24.00
CA SER A 184 -24.22 4.47 24.73
C SER A 184 -24.04 3.25 23.84
N GLY A 185 -22.82 2.74 23.75
CA GLY A 185 -22.42 1.60 22.94
C GLY A 185 -21.92 1.95 21.53
N GLY A 186 -22.11 3.21 21.09
CA GLY A 186 -21.55 3.72 19.84
C GLY A 186 -20.07 4.07 20.00
N PRO A 187 -19.30 4.21 18.90
CA PRO A 187 -17.87 4.43 18.99
C PRO A 187 -17.51 5.90 19.22
N LEU A 188 -16.44 6.12 19.99
CA LEU A 188 -15.64 7.35 19.96
C LEU A 188 -14.49 7.15 18.98
N LEU A 189 -14.37 8.04 18.00
CA LEU A 189 -13.44 7.93 16.89
C LEU A 189 -12.39 9.03 16.94
N ASP A 190 -11.19 8.71 16.45
CA ASP A 190 -10.22 9.71 16.02
C ASP A 190 -10.60 10.31 14.65
N ARG A 191 -9.83 11.30 14.19
CA ARG A 191 -10.04 11.96 12.88
C ARG A 191 -9.89 11.04 11.66
N CYS A 192 -9.36 9.83 11.82
CA CYS A 192 -9.24 8.80 10.78
C CYS A 192 -10.39 7.77 10.83
N GLY A 193 -11.40 7.98 11.67
CA GLY A 193 -12.52 7.06 11.82
C GLY A 193 -12.19 5.78 12.59
N ARG A 194 -11.09 5.77 13.35
CA ARG A 194 -10.65 4.61 14.12
C ARG A 194 -11.15 4.71 15.55
N VAL A 195 -11.60 3.59 16.11
CA VAL A 195 -12.21 3.51 17.44
C VAL A 195 -11.14 3.68 18.50
N ILE A 196 -11.29 4.71 19.33
CA ILE A 196 -10.48 4.93 20.54
C ILE A 196 -11.26 4.60 21.82
N GLY A 197 -12.59 4.43 21.73
CA GLY A 197 -13.40 4.00 22.86
C GLY A 197 -14.85 3.73 22.48
N ILE A 198 -15.64 3.25 23.44
CA ILE A 198 -17.09 3.03 23.31
C ILE A 198 -17.82 4.03 24.19
N ASN A 199 -18.56 4.96 23.59
CA ASN A 199 -19.30 6.00 24.29
C ASN A 199 -20.22 5.37 25.33
N SER A 200 -20.27 5.96 26.52
CA SER A 200 -21.19 5.59 27.58
C SER A 200 -21.78 6.87 28.16
N ALA A 201 -23.11 6.99 28.12
CA ALA A 201 -23.82 8.15 28.64
C ALA A 201 -23.92 8.14 30.19
N ILE A 202 -22.82 7.80 30.88
CA ILE A 202 -22.72 7.88 32.34
C ILE A 202 -22.54 9.34 32.71
N THR A 203 -23.64 10.06 32.85
CA THR A 203 -23.65 11.37 33.51
C THR A 203 -24.07 11.16 34.96
N ARG A 204 -23.10 11.15 35.89
CA ARG A 204 -23.37 11.29 37.33
C ARG A 204 -23.33 12.76 37.76
N GLY A 205 -23.84 13.64 36.91
CA GLY A 205 -24.13 15.02 37.29
C GLY A 205 -25.60 15.09 37.70
N GLU A 206 -25.88 15.66 38.86
CA GLU A 206 -27.20 16.24 39.12
C GLU A 206 -27.51 17.25 37.98
N GLU A 207 -28.78 17.39 37.63
CA GLU A 207 -29.26 18.20 36.48
C GLU A 207 -28.51 19.54 36.36
N GLY A 208 -27.56 19.63 35.41
CA GLY A 208 -26.87 20.88 35.09
C GLY A 208 -25.40 20.77 34.67
N ASP A 209 -24.62 19.81 35.20
CA ASP A 209 -23.14 19.89 35.14
C ASP A 209 -22.44 18.65 34.53
N SER A 210 -22.56 18.43 33.23
CA SER A 210 -21.48 17.70 32.54
C SER A 210 -21.13 18.31 31.20
N SER A 211 -20.06 19.09 31.19
CA SER A 211 -19.34 19.57 29.99
C SER A 211 -18.52 18.46 29.31
N PHE A 212 -18.52 17.24 29.85
CA PHE A 212 -17.74 16.10 29.36
C PHE A 212 -18.60 14.85 29.19
N GLY A 213 -18.37 14.14 28.07
CA GLY A 213 -18.80 12.78 27.83
C GLY A 213 -17.72 11.77 28.21
N PHE A 214 -18.15 10.51 28.41
CA PHE A 214 -17.28 9.40 28.77
C PHE A 214 -17.35 8.31 27.71
N ALA A 215 -16.23 7.65 27.45
CA ALA A 215 -16.16 6.44 26.66
C ALA A 215 -15.30 5.38 27.36
N ILE A 216 -15.73 4.12 27.34
CA ILE A 216 -14.91 2.98 27.77
C ILE A 216 -13.69 2.90 26.86
N ALA A 217 -12.48 2.88 27.43
CA ALA A 217 -11.25 3.01 26.66
C ALA A 217 -11.01 1.83 25.70
N ASP A 218 -10.25 2.09 24.65
CA ASP A 218 -9.72 1.10 23.71
C ASP A 218 -9.03 -0.08 24.40
N THR A 219 -8.32 0.16 25.50
CA THR A 219 -7.62 -0.85 26.30
C THR A 219 -8.59 -1.87 26.91
N GLU A 220 -9.71 -1.39 27.46
CA GLU A 220 -10.79 -2.21 28.02
C GLU A 220 -11.53 -2.97 26.92
N LEU A 221 -11.83 -2.31 25.81
CA LEU A 221 -12.45 -2.93 24.64
C LEU A 221 -11.57 -4.07 24.09
N ALA A 222 -10.27 -3.82 23.92
CA ALA A 222 -9.34 -4.83 23.43
C ALA A 222 -9.21 -6.00 24.41
N ALA A 223 -9.23 -5.74 25.72
CA ALA A 223 -9.23 -6.79 26.74
C ALA A 223 -10.50 -7.66 26.68
N PHE A 224 -11.67 -7.02 26.55
CA PHE A 224 -12.96 -7.68 26.37
C PHE A 224 -12.97 -8.58 25.11
N LEU A 225 -12.53 -8.06 23.95
CA LEU A 225 -12.48 -8.80 22.70
C LEU A 225 -11.53 -10.00 22.76
N ARG A 226 -10.35 -9.84 23.39
CA ARG A 226 -9.41 -10.96 23.62
C ARG A 226 -10.02 -12.03 24.52
N LYS A 227 -10.67 -11.64 25.62
CA LYS A 227 -11.37 -12.55 26.54
C LYS A 227 -12.49 -13.32 25.82
N ALA A 228 -13.22 -12.64 24.94
CA ALA A 228 -14.26 -13.24 24.10
C ALA A 228 -13.70 -14.05 22.90
N LYS A 229 -12.38 -14.15 22.74
CA LYS A 229 -11.70 -14.79 21.60
C LYS A 229 -12.18 -14.27 20.24
N GLN A 230 -12.55 -13.00 20.18
CA GLN A 230 -13.02 -12.33 18.98
C GLN A 230 -11.83 -11.68 18.26
N PRO A 231 -11.48 -12.07 17.02
CA PRO A 231 -10.54 -11.32 16.21
C PRO A 231 -11.07 -9.92 15.91
N PHE A 232 -10.20 -8.92 15.94
CA PHE A 232 -10.52 -7.53 15.62
C PHE A 232 -9.34 -6.85 14.90
N GLN A 233 -9.65 -5.81 14.13
CA GLN A 233 -8.64 -5.00 13.44
C GLN A 233 -8.10 -3.94 14.40
N GLN A 234 -6.78 -3.74 14.39
CA GLN A 234 -6.13 -2.70 15.17
C GLN A 234 -4.99 -2.04 14.39
N VAL A 235 -4.79 -0.74 14.60
CA VAL A 235 -3.75 0.05 13.95
C VAL A 235 -3.10 0.97 14.98
N GLY A 236 -1.76 0.99 15.00
CA GLY A 236 -0.98 1.88 15.88
C GLY A 236 -0.35 3.09 15.17
N THR A 237 -0.38 3.14 13.84
CA THR A 237 0.24 4.23 13.07
C THR A 237 -0.54 5.54 13.25
N PRO A 238 0.10 6.70 13.41
CA PRO A 238 -0.60 7.99 13.53
C PRO A 238 -1.53 8.28 12.35
N CYS A 239 -2.60 9.04 12.60
CA CYS A 239 -3.50 9.47 11.54
C CYS A 239 -2.88 10.61 10.72
N THR A 240 -2.63 10.42 9.42
CA THR A 240 -2.23 11.50 8.49
C THR A 240 -3.36 11.75 7.50
N SER A 241 -3.41 12.95 6.88
CA SER A 241 -4.37 13.15 5.79
C SER A 241 -3.97 12.29 4.58
N ILE A 242 -4.96 11.88 3.77
CA ILE A 242 -4.67 11.09 2.57
C ILE A 242 -3.89 11.92 1.54
N GLU A 243 -4.21 13.21 1.40
CA GLU A 243 -3.54 14.11 0.46
C GLU A 243 -2.06 14.26 0.80
N GLU A 244 -1.74 14.50 2.08
CA GLU A 244 -0.36 14.56 2.56
C GLU A 244 0.36 13.23 2.30
N ARG A 245 -0.28 12.08 2.62
CA ARG A 245 0.33 10.78 2.36
C ARG A 245 0.57 10.53 0.87
N MET A 246 -0.37 10.91 0.02
CA MET A 246 -0.24 10.76 -1.43
C MET A 246 0.88 11.65 -1.98
N ARG A 247 0.99 12.89 -1.49
CA ARG A 247 2.05 13.83 -1.85
C ARG A 247 3.41 13.28 -1.43
N ASP A 248 3.59 12.94 -0.15
CA ASP A 248 4.83 12.42 0.41
C ASP A 248 5.29 11.17 -0.36
N ASP A 249 4.35 10.27 -0.67
CA ASP A 249 4.64 9.06 -1.44
C ASP A 249 5.06 9.36 -2.88
N SER A 250 4.42 10.33 -3.53
CA SER A 250 4.77 10.74 -4.89
C SER A 250 6.16 11.41 -4.95
N GLU A 251 6.50 12.20 -3.93
CA GLU A 251 7.82 12.79 -3.79
C GLU A 251 8.89 11.73 -3.54
N ALA A 252 8.60 10.74 -2.70
CA ALA A 252 9.50 9.61 -2.45
C ALA A 252 9.76 8.80 -3.74
N ASP A 253 8.71 8.53 -4.53
CA ASP A 253 8.84 7.88 -5.85
C ASP A 253 9.68 8.74 -6.81
N ALA A 254 9.46 10.04 -6.86
CA ALA A 254 10.22 10.95 -7.72
C ALA A 254 11.71 10.98 -7.35
N ARG A 255 12.04 11.04 -6.04
CA ARG A 255 13.41 10.96 -5.54
C ARG A 255 14.07 9.64 -5.91
N ALA A 256 13.38 8.51 -5.64
CA ALA A 256 13.91 7.18 -5.96
C ALA A 256 14.24 7.01 -7.45
N ARG A 257 13.40 7.55 -8.36
CA ARG A 257 13.68 7.53 -9.81
C ARG A 257 14.85 8.44 -10.19
N SER A 258 14.94 9.62 -9.60
CA SER A 258 16.06 10.54 -9.80
C SER A 258 17.39 9.90 -9.38
N ASP A 259 17.41 9.25 -8.22
CA ASP A 259 18.60 8.57 -7.70
C ASP A 259 18.98 7.38 -8.58
N ALA A 260 18.01 6.59 -9.03
CA ALA A 260 18.25 5.48 -9.96
C ALA A 260 18.84 5.97 -11.30
N ALA A 261 18.33 7.07 -11.84
CA ALA A 261 18.84 7.66 -13.08
C ALA A 261 20.28 8.21 -12.91
N THR A 262 20.58 8.83 -11.77
CA THR A 262 21.93 9.32 -11.44
C THR A 262 22.90 8.15 -11.30
N ASN A 263 22.55 7.13 -10.51
CA ASN A 263 23.36 5.93 -10.34
C ASN A 263 23.64 5.20 -11.67
N ALA A 264 22.64 5.15 -12.56
CA ALA A 264 22.81 4.57 -13.89
C ALA A 264 23.82 5.38 -14.74
N ARG A 265 23.73 6.72 -14.73
CA ARG A 265 24.68 7.60 -15.43
C ARG A 265 26.10 7.47 -14.89
N GLU A 266 26.25 7.44 -13.56
CA GLU A 266 27.56 7.26 -12.92
C GLU A 266 28.17 5.89 -13.22
N THR A 267 27.35 4.84 -13.28
CA THR A 267 27.81 3.50 -13.66
C THR A 267 28.27 3.48 -15.12
N MET A 268 27.47 4.05 -16.03
CA MET A 268 27.85 4.18 -17.44
C MET A 268 29.14 5.01 -17.63
N ALA A 269 29.33 6.08 -16.86
CA ALA A 269 30.54 6.89 -16.90
C ALA A 269 31.77 6.11 -16.40
N ARG A 270 31.63 5.37 -15.29
CA ARG A 270 32.69 4.50 -14.77
C ARG A 270 33.07 3.39 -15.75
N ASP A 271 32.08 2.74 -16.36
CA ASP A 271 32.31 1.69 -17.36
C ASP A 271 32.99 2.25 -18.61
N ALA A 272 32.63 3.47 -19.04
CA ALA A 272 33.27 4.15 -20.16
C ALA A 272 34.74 4.48 -19.86
N LEU A 273 35.04 5.03 -18.67
CA LEU A 273 36.42 5.33 -18.25
C LEU A 273 37.26 4.05 -18.14
N ALA A 274 36.74 3.00 -17.50
CA ALA A 274 37.43 1.71 -17.41
C ALA A 274 37.72 1.12 -18.81
N ARG A 275 36.81 1.33 -19.78
CA ARG A 275 37.04 0.94 -21.17
C ARG A 275 38.16 1.75 -21.83
N GLU A 276 38.22 3.05 -21.61
CA GLU A 276 39.29 3.89 -22.15
C GLU A 276 40.66 3.49 -21.56
N GLU A 277 40.73 3.24 -20.25
CA GLU A 277 41.95 2.75 -19.57
C GLU A 277 42.40 1.39 -20.10
N THR A 278 41.47 0.44 -20.28
CA THR A 278 41.79 -0.87 -20.85
C THR A 278 42.25 -0.78 -22.30
N LEU A 279 41.66 0.11 -23.10
CA LEU A 279 42.14 0.40 -24.46
C LEU A 279 43.54 1.02 -24.46
N ALA A 280 43.79 1.98 -23.58
CA ALA A 280 45.10 2.62 -23.45
C ALA A 280 46.18 1.61 -23.04
N ALA A 281 45.92 0.78 -22.02
CA ALA A 281 46.82 -0.28 -21.57
C ALA A 281 47.06 -1.34 -22.66
N ALA A 282 46.03 -1.71 -23.42
CA ALA A 282 46.19 -2.66 -24.51
C ALA A 282 47.02 -2.08 -25.68
N ARG A 283 46.86 -0.78 -25.98
CA ARG A 283 47.68 -0.07 -26.97
C ARG A 283 49.13 0.01 -26.53
N THR A 284 49.42 0.39 -25.29
CA THR A 284 50.81 0.44 -24.78
C THR A 284 51.45 -0.95 -24.83
N ALA A 285 50.75 -2.00 -24.38
CA ALA A 285 51.25 -3.38 -24.47
C ALA A 285 51.45 -3.88 -25.92
N ALA A 286 50.64 -3.42 -26.88
CA ALA A 286 50.84 -3.72 -28.31
C ALA A 286 52.07 -3.00 -28.87
N LEU A 287 52.28 -1.73 -28.49
CA LEU A 287 53.46 -0.95 -28.88
C LEU A 287 54.74 -1.57 -28.32
N THR A 288 54.79 -1.91 -27.03
CA THR A 288 55.97 -2.56 -26.40
C THR A 288 56.31 -3.88 -27.09
N ARG A 289 55.34 -4.76 -27.34
CA ARG A 289 55.57 -6.02 -28.07
C ARG A 289 56.09 -5.81 -29.48
N ARG A 290 55.68 -4.72 -30.13
CA ARG A 290 56.19 -4.34 -31.46
C ARG A 290 57.63 -3.83 -31.37
N GLU A 291 57.94 -2.97 -30.40
CA GLU A 291 59.28 -2.46 -30.14
C GLU A 291 60.26 -3.59 -29.81
N ASP A 292 59.88 -4.53 -28.94
CA ASP A 292 60.70 -5.70 -28.58
C ASP A 292 61.06 -6.55 -29.81
N ARG A 293 60.10 -6.78 -30.73
CA ARG A 293 60.38 -7.52 -31.98
C ARG A 293 61.26 -6.74 -32.93
N MET A 294 61.10 -5.41 -33.01
CA MET A 294 61.97 -4.56 -33.84
C MET A 294 63.40 -4.53 -33.27
N ALA A 295 63.55 -4.43 -31.95
CA ALA A 295 64.84 -4.47 -31.26
C ALA A 295 65.53 -5.84 -31.42
N LEU A 296 64.79 -6.94 -31.26
CA LEU A 296 65.31 -8.29 -31.50
C LEU A 296 65.77 -8.47 -32.95
N ALA A 297 64.97 -8.04 -33.92
CA ALA A 297 65.36 -8.07 -35.33
C ALA A 297 66.62 -7.23 -35.61
N GLY A 298 66.71 -6.03 -35.03
CA GLY A 298 67.89 -5.17 -35.13
C GLY A 298 69.14 -5.83 -34.53
N LEU A 299 69.03 -6.45 -33.36
CA LEU A 299 70.12 -7.17 -32.71
C LEU A 299 70.59 -8.38 -33.56
N MET A 300 69.64 -9.18 -34.08
CA MET A 300 69.94 -10.32 -34.95
C MET A 300 70.62 -9.87 -36.25
N LEU A 301 70.22 -8.71 -36.80
CA LEU A 301 70.84 -8.13 -37.99
C LEU A 301 72.29 -7.71 -37.72
N VAL A 302 72.55 -7.01 -36.60
CA VAL A 302 73.92 -6.59 -36.21
C VAL A 302 74.81 -7.79 -35.95
N LEU A 303 74.34 -8.78 -35.17
CA LEU A 303 75.10 -10.01 -34.90
C LEU A 303 75.34 -10.83 -36.18
N GLY A 304 74.35 -10.88 -37.08
CA GLY A 304 74.48 -11.51 -38.38
C GLY A 304 75.56 -10.84 -39.24
N ALA A 305 75.57 -9.51 -39.31
CA ALA A 305 76.58 -8.74 -40.01
C ALA A 305 77.99 -8.92 -39.42
N MET A 306 78.11 -8.94 -38.08
CA MET A 306 79.37 -9.25 -37.39
C MET A 306 79.84 -10.68 -37.70
N GLY A 307 78.93 -11.66 -37.74
CA GLY A 307 79.25 -13.04 -38.10
C GLY A 307 79.77 -13.19 -39.53
N ILE A 308 79.17 -12.46 -40.49
CA ILE A 308 79.65 -12.40 -41.88
C ILE A 308 81.02 -11.70 -41.96
N GLY A 309 81.19 -10.59 -41.24
CA GLY A 309 82.49 -9.88 -41.17
C GLY A 309 83.60 -10.75 -40.58
N ALA A 310 83.32 -11.49 -39.50
CA ALA A 310 84.23 -12.44 -38.89
C ALA A 310 84.56 -13.60 -39.84
N ALA A 311 83.61 -14.07 -40.64
CA ALA A 311 83.88 -15.05 -41.69
C ALA A 311 84.88 -14.52 -42.72
N GLY A 312 84.71 -13.28 -43.19
CA GLY A 312 85.65 -12.61 -44.08
C GLY A 312 87.06 -12.52 -43.49
N PHE A 313 87.17 -12.17 -42.21
CA PHE A 313 88.45 -12.12 -41.50
C PHE A 313 89.11 -13.51 -41.35
N LEU A 314 88.34 -14.55 -41.02
CA LEU A 314 88.86 -15.92 -40.90
C LEU A 314 89.32 -16.51 -42.24
N VAL A 315 88.72 -16.10 -43.37
CA VAL A 315 89.21 -16.46 -44.71
C VAL A 315 90.61 -15.90 -44.94
N LEU A 316 90.89 -14.66 -44.50
CA LEU A 316 92.21 -14.05 -44.59
C LEU A 316 93.26 -14.79 -43.75
N GLN A 317 92.87 -15.44 -42.65
CA GLN A 317 93.75 -16.24 -41.80
C GLN A 317 93.92 -17.71 -42.26
N GLY A 318 93.24 -18.15 -43.32
CA GLY A 318 93.36 -19.51 -43.88
C GLY A 318 92.50 -20.58 -43.21
N ASP A 319 91.71 -20.28 -42.15
CA ASP A 319 90.83 -21.24 -41.47
C ASP A 319 89.47 -21.37 -42.19
N ARG A 320 89.48 -22.06 -43.34
CA ARG A 320 88.31 -22.25 -44.22
C ARG A 320 87.15 -23.02 -43.59
N ARG A 321 87.38 -23.77 -42.50
CA ARG A 321 86.32 -24.55 -41.85
C ARG A 321 85.51 -23.64 -40.94
N ARG A 322 86.17 -22.86 -40.07
CA ARG A 322 85.47 -21.90 -39.18
C ARG A 322 84.83 -20.76 -39.96
N ALA A 323 85.45 -20.29 -41.05
CA ALA A 323 84.88 -19.27 -41.92
C ALA A 323 83.51 -19.67 -42.50
N ARG A 324 83.34 -20.92 -42.96
CA ARG A 324 82.06 -21.41 -43.52
C ARG A 324 80.95 -21.47 -42.46
N TRP A 325 81.28 -21.89 -41.24
CA TRP A 325 80.32 -21.89 -40.12
C TRP A 325 79.93 -20.47 -39.71
N ALA A 326 80.89 -19.54 -39.64
CA ALA A 326 80.62 -18.13 -39.33
C ALA A 326 79.75 -17.46 -40.42
N LEU A 327 80.01 -17.74 -41.71
CA LEU A 327 79.22 -17.23 -42.82
C LEU A 327 77.79 -17.79 -42.79
N GLY A 328 77.66 -19.12 -42.62
CA GLY A 328 76.34 -19.77 -42.52
C GLY A 328 75.53 -19.29 -41.33
N GLY A 329 76.16 -19.16 -40.15
CA GLY A 329 75.52 -18.62 -38.95
C GLY A 329 75.12 -17.15 -39.10
N GLY A 330 75.99 -16.32 -39.68
CA GLY A 330 75.71 -14.90 -39.93
C GLY A 330 74.58 -14.68 -40.94
N ALA A 331 74.58 -15.45 -42.05
CA ALA A 331 73.51 -15.41 -43.05
C ALA A 331 72.16 -15.91 -42.49
N ALA A 332 72.17 -16.97 -41.68
CA ALA A 332 70.97 -17.48 -41.02
C ALA A 332 70.38 -16.46 -40.03
N LEU A 333 71.23 -15.77 -39.25
CA LEU A 333 70.81 -14.69 -38.34
C LEU A 333 70.19 -13.50 -39.10
N MET A 334 70.77 -13.12 -40.25
CA MET A 334 70.20 -12.07 -41.11
C MET A 334 68.83 -12.46 -41.68
N ALA A 335 68.68 -13.70 -42.16
CA ALA A 335 67.39 -14.20 -42.63
C ALA A 335 66.34 -14.25 -41.49
N ALA A 336 66.74 -14.69 -40.30
CA ALA A 336 65.88 -14.70 -39.12
C ALA A 336 65.46 -13.28 -38.69
N ALA A 337 66.36 -12.29 -38.79
CA ALA A 337 66.06 -10.90 -38.50
C ALA A 337 64.93 -10.35 -39.40
N VAL A 338 64.97 -10.65 -40.70
CA VAL A 338 63.92 -10.25 -41.66
C VAL A 338 62.58 -10.90 -41.30
N VAL A 339 62.57 -12.19 -40.98
CA VAL A 339 61.35 -12.91 -40.58
C VAL A 339 60.75 -12.32 -39.31
N VAL A 340 61.55 -12.06 -38.27
CA VAL A 340 61.09 -11.44 -37.02
C VAL A 340 60.53 -10.03 -37.26
N TYR A 341 61.14 -9.25 -38.15
CA TYR A 341 60.69 -7.90 -38.50
C TYR A 341 59.35 -7.90 -39.27
N LEU A 342 59.16 -8.85 -40.18
CA LEU A 342 57.92 -9.00 -40.95
C LEU A 342 56.77 -9.55 -40.11
N LEU A 343 57.06 -10.44 -39.16
CA LEU A 343 56.09 -10.99 -38.21
C LEU A 343 55.79 -10.04 -37.04
N ARG A 344 56.19 -8.76 -37.07
CA ARG A 344 55.88 -7.82 -35.99
C ARG A 344 54.36 -7.60 -35.88
N PRO A 345 53.79 -7.53 -34.66
CA PRO A 345 52.36 -7.31 -34.49
C PRO A 345 51.97 -5.89 -34.92
N SER A 346 50.73 -5.72 -35.38
CA SER A 346 50.15 -4.40 -35.64
C SER A 346 49.97 -3.60 -34.35
N ALA A 347 50.06 -2.27 -34.45
CA ALA A 347 49.86 -1.37 -33.30
C ALA A 347 48.38 -1.08 -33.02
N GLU A 348 47.48 -1.47 -33.92
CA GLU A 348 46.05 -1.22 -33.79
C GLU A 348 45.39 -2.25 -32.87
N VAL A 349 44.71 -1.75 -31.83
CA VAL A 349 43.91 -2.55 -30.92
C VAL A 349 42.50 -1.96 -30.89
N SER A 350 41.50 -2.80 -31.15
CA SER A 350 40.09 -2.47 -31.00
C SER A 350 39.40 -3.47 -30.07
N LEU A 351 38.52 -2.97 -29.21
CA LEU A 351 37.59 -3.80 -28.45
C LEU A 351 36.28 -3.91 -29.24
N PRO A 352 35.57 -5.05 -29.20
CA PRO A 352 34.26 -5.18 -29.82
C PRO A 352 33.33 -4.06 -29.33
N ALA A 353 32.52 -3.50 -30.23
CA ALA A 353 31.52 -2.50 -29.86
C ALA A 353 30.65 -3.06 -28.73
N VAL A 354 30.42 -2.27 -27.67
CA VAL A 354 29.35 -2.63 -26.74
C VAL A 354 28.09 -2.42 -27.57
N ALA A 355 27.35 -3.51 -27.81
CA ALA A 355 26.02 -3.39 -28.39
C ALA A 355 25.32 -2.31 -27.58
N ALA A 356 25.00 -1.17 -28.22
CA ALA A 356 24.35 -0.04 -27.58
C ALA A 356 23.23 -0.64 -26.75
N ALA A 357 23.37 -0.55 -25.41
CA ALA A 357 22.59 -1.33 -24.46
C ALA A 357 21.16 -1.35 -24.99
N ALA A 358 20.75 -2.51 -25.52
CA ALA A 358 19.43 -2.64 -26.10
C ALA A 358 18.52 -2.13 -25.00
N ARG A 359 17.80 -1.01 -25.26
CA ARG A 359 16.81 -0.46 -24.34
C ARG A 359 16.14 -1.67 -23.73
N PRO A 360 16.31 -1.96 -22.42
CA PRO A 360 15.93 -3.26 -21.90
C PRO A 360 14.51 -3.48 -22.35
N ALA A 361 14.31 -4.51 -23.19
CA ALA A 361 13.00 -4.83 -23.73
C ALA A 361 12.08 -4.88 -22.52
N SER A 362 11.10 -3.96 -22.48
CA SER A 362 10.34 -3.59 -21.29
C SER A 362 10.31 -4.71 -20.25
N THR A 363 11.08 -4.54 -19.16
CA THR A 363 11.07 -5.45 -18.02
C THR A 363 9.66 -5.63 -17.45
N ALA A 364 8.71 -4.78 -17.85
CA ALA A 364 7.30 -4.88 -17.50
C ALA A 364 6.64 -6.20 -17.88
N ASN A 365 7.16 -6.95 -18.86
CA ASN A 365 6.54 -8.21 -19.30
C ASN A 365 7.24 -9.48 -18.79
N ALA A 366 8.38 -9.36 -18.10
CA ALA A 366 9.11 -10.51 -17.59
C ALA A 366 8.45 -11.07 -16.31
N PRO A 367 8.35 -12.41 -16.18
CA PRO A 367 7.83 -13.01 -14.95
C PRO A 367 8.85 -12.79 -13.83
N LEU A 368 8.38 -12.32 -12.67
CA LEU A 368 9.22 -12.18 -11.46
C LEU A 368 9.06 -13.37 -10.51
N GLY A 369 8.03 -14.18 -10.71
CA GLY A 369 7.72 -15.36 -9.90
C GLY A 369 7.15 -14.98 -8.53
N LYS A 370 7.35 -15.86 -7.55
CA LYS A 370 6.84 -15.70 -6.18
C LYS A 370 7.58 -14.57 -5.44
N LEU A 371 6.80 -13.65 -4.94
CA LEU A 371 7.21 -12.50 -4.15
C LEU A 371 6.43 -12.47 -2.82
N THR A 372 7.09 -11.98 -1.79
CA THR A 372 6.45 -11.57 -0.52
C THR A 372 6.56 -10.06 -0.42
N CYS A 373 5.41 -9.40 -0.35
CA CYS A 373 5.30 -7.95 -0.28
C CYS A 373 5.00 -7.53 1.16
N SER A 374 5.95 -6.84 1.79
CA SER A 374 5.81 -6.34 3.16
C SER A 374 5.45 -4.87 3.18
N LEU A 375 4.52 -4.50 4.07
CA LEU A 375 4.03 -3.12 4.20
C LEU A 375 5.18 -2.17 4.56
N VAL A 376 5.16 -0.97 3.99
CA VAL A 376 6.04 0.15 4.34
C VAL A 376 5.19 1.17 5.11
N PRO A 377 5.18 1.13 6.46
CA PRO A 377 4.28 1.96 7.27
C PRO A 377 4.41 3.45 6.98
N GLU A 378 5.64 3.93 6.75
CA GLU A 378 5.96 5.34 6.52
C GLU A 378 5.38 5.86 5.19
N ARG A 379 5.14 4.96 4.24
CA ARG A 379 4.53 5.26 2.94
C ARG A 379 3.04 4.92 2.89
N SER A 380 2.49 4.38 3.98
CA SER A 380 1.13 3.85 4.02
C SER A 380 0.22 4.67 4.93
N ARG A 381 -1.05 4.78 4.53
CA ARG A 381 -2.15 5.22 5.37
C ARG A 381 -3.12 4.06 5.54
N VAL A 382 -3.16 3.53 6.76
CA VAL A 382 -4.01 2.41 7.16
C VAL A 382 -5.14 2.93 8.05
N THR A 383 -6.38 2.64 7.68
CA THR A 383 -7.58 2.92 8.48
C THR A 383 -8.30 1.65 8.88
N VAL A 384 -8.58 0.75 7.93
CA VAL A 384 -9.36 -0.48 8.14
C VAL A 384 -8.68 -1.76 7.65
N SER A 385 -7.61 -1.62 6.88
CA SER A 385 -6.91 -2.75 6.26
C SER A 385 -5.95 -3.48 7.19
N SER A 386 -5.79 -4.77 6.95
CA SER A 386 -4.72 -5.57 7.56
C SER A 386 -3.35 -5.12 7.06
N THR A 387 -2.36 -5.16 7.94
CA THR A 387 -0.96 -4.85 7.66
C THR A 387 -0.09 -6.08 7.39
N ALA A 388 -0.72 -7.26 7.21
CA ALA A 388 -0.03 -8.50 6.93
C ALA A 388 0.70 -8.50 5.56
N ASP A 389 1.72 -9.36 5.45
CA ASP A 389 2.43 -9.58 4.19
C ASP A 389 1.50 -10.11 3.09
N VAL A 390 1.69 -9.61 1.88
CA VAL A 390 0.90 -10.01 0.70
C VAL A 390 1.75 -10.94 -0.18
N PRO A 391 1.39 -12.23 -0.31
CA PRO A 391 2.03 -13.12 -1.27
C PRO A 391 1.56 -12.81 -2.68
N LEU A 392 2.50 -12.74 -3.62
CA LEU A 392 2.24 -12.35 -5.01
C LEU A 392 3.10 -13.18 -5.96
N ASP A 393 2.47 -13.93 -6.86
CA ASP A 393 3.17 -14.64 -7.95
C ASP A 393 2.99 -13.87 -9.25
N TRP A 394 4.05 -13.17 -9.67
CA TRP A 394 4.04 -12.30 -10.85
C TRP A 394 4.45 -13.07 -12.10
N GLY A 395 3.45 -13.38 -12.93
CA GLY A 395 3.60 -14.05 -14.21
C GLY A 395 3.89 -13.09 -15.37
N ARG A 396 3.74 -13.61 -16.59
CA ARG A 396 3.91 -12.84 -17.83
C ARG A 396 2.69 -11.96 -18.09
N SER A 397 2.90 -10.83 -18.77
CA SER A 397 1.83 -9.98 -19.29
C SER A 397 0.78 -9.58 -18.23
N GLY A 398 1.23 -9.24 -17.02
CA GLY A 398 0.35 -8.79 -15.93
C GLY A 398 -0.51 -9.88 -15.27
N CYS A 399 -0.24 -11.15 -15.55
CA CYS A 399 -0.95 -12.25 -14.87
C CYS A 399 -0.42 -12.44 -13.45
N VAL A 400 -1.30 -12.33 -12.44
CA VAL A 400 -0.96 -12.50 -11.03
C VAL A 400 -1.69 -13.68 -10.42
N ASN A 401 -0.96 -14.51 -9.66
CA ASN A 401 -1.46 -15.71 -8.98
C ASN A 401 -2.20 -16.70 -9.90
N GLY A 402 -1.96 -16.63 -11.21
CA GLY A 402 -2.57 -17.45 -12.26
C GLY A 402 -4.02 -17.09 -12.63
N ARG A 403 -4.61 -16.04 -12.04
CA ARG A 403 -6.06 -15.75 -12.15
C ARG A 403 -6.40 -14.29 -12.32
N THR A 404 -5.58 -13.39 -11.79
CA THR A 404 -5.89 -11.95 -11.79
C THR A 404 -5.12 -11.27 -12.90
N GLN A 405 -5.83 -10.78 -13.91
CA GLN A 405 -5.24 -10.01 -15.01
C GLN A 405 -5.07 -8.55 -14.61
N TYR A 406 -3.84 -8.06 -14.59
CA TYR A 406 -3.53 -6.63 -14.49
C TYR A 406 -3.42 -6.02 -15.89
N LEU A 407 -3.70 -4.73 -15.98
CA LEU A 407 -3.62 -3.94 -17.20
C LEU A 407 -2.42 -2.99 -17.14
N PRO A 408 -1.73 -2.75 -18.28
CA PRO A 408 -0.63 -1.80 -18.32
C PRO A 408 -1.14 -0.36 -18.11
N ASP A 409 -0.38 0.42 -17.34
CA ASP A 409 -0.59 1.84 -17.05
C ASP A 409 0.76 2.55 -17.01
N GLY A 410 1.22 3.03 -18.17
CA GLY A 410 2.59 3.53 -18.34
C GLY A 410 3.62 2.43 -18.03
N ASP A 411 4.51 2.71 -17.08
CA ASP A 411 5.53 1.76 -16.60
C ASP A 411 5.03 0.84 -15.48
N ARG A 412 3.77 1.00 -15.05
CA ARG A 412 3.14 0.25 -13.97
C ARG A 412 2.05 -0.65 -14.52
N TRP A 413 1.56 -1.52 -13.64
CA TRP A 413 0.42 -2.38 -13.89
C TRP A 413 -0.65 -2.09 -12.86
N GLN A 414 -1.92 -2.05 -13.29
CA GLN A 414 -3.04 -1.79 -12.41
C GLN A 414 -4.15 -2.82 -12.53
N ARG A 415 -4.92 -2.97 -11.45
CA ARG A 415 -6.12 -3.81 -11.41
C ARG A 415 -7.14 -3.21 -10.45
N VAL A 416 -8.37 -3.04 -10.91
CA VAL A 416 -9.50 -2.70 -10.04
C VAL A 416 -10.15 -3.99 -9.53
N LEU A 417 -10.27 -4.10 -8.21
CA LEU A 417 -11.00 -5.17 -7.54
C LEU A 417 -12.25 -4.61 -6.86
N VAL A 418 -13.37 -5.28 -7.11
CA VAL A 418 -14.68 -4.99 -6.51
C VAL A 418 -15.18 -6.30 -5.91
N PRO A 419 -14.96 -6.56 -4.62
CA PRO A 419 -15.48 -7.74 -3.93
C PRO A 419 -17.01 -7.75 -3.78
N ASP A 420 -17.59 -8.95 -3.73
CA ASP A 420 -19.04 -9.13 -3.49
C ASP A 420 -19.43 -8.92 -2.02
N GLY A 421 -18.56 -9.35 -1.10
CA GLY A 421 -18.85 -9.39 0.34
C GLY A 421 -18.37 -8.19 1.15
N GLU A 422 -17.67 -7.25 0.53
CA GLU A 422 -17.10 -6.07 1.21
C GLU A 422 -17.59 -4.78 0.55
N GLN A 423 -17.73 -3.73 1.35
CA GLN A 423 -18.06 -2.39 0.87
C GLN A 423 -16.81 -1.59 0.47
N THR A 424 -15.93 -2.22 -0.30
CA THR A 424 -14.66 -1.61 -0.71
C THR A 424 -14.42 -1.76 -2.20
N VAL A 425 -13.75 -0.79 -2.80
CA VAL A 425 -13.14 -0.89 -4.13
C VAL A 425 -11.64 -0.69 -3.97
N SER A 426 -10.85 -1.60 -4.52
CA SER A 426 -9.39 -1.53 -4.46
C SER A 426 -8.82 -1.27 -5.85
N VAL A 427 -7.96 -0.26 -5.97
CA VAL A 427 -7.08 -0.06 -7.13
C VAL A 427 -5.70 -0.57 -6.74
N LEU A 428 -5.39 -1.77 -7.22
CA LEU A 428 -4.09 -2.39 -7.03
C LEU A 428 -3.12 -1.90 -8.08
N GLY A 429 -1.88 -1.66 -7.68
CA GLY A 429 -0.80 -1.24 -8.56
C GLY A 429 0.45 -2.07 -8.31
N PHE A 430 1.20 -2.36 -9.36
CA PHE A 430 2.51 -2.99 -9.25
C PHE A 430 3.50 -2.34 -10.21
N ASP A 431 4.65 -1.94 -9.67
CA ASP A 431 5.79 -1.46 -10.44
C ASP A 431 6.85 -2.58 -10.47
N PRO A 432 7.10 -3.21 -11.64
CA PRO A 432 8.06 -4.31 -11.75
C PRO A 432 9.52 -3.85 -11.66
N ALA A 433 9.82 -2.58 -11.94
CA ALA A 433 11.18 -2.04 -11.86
C ALA A 433 11.60 -1.82 -10.40
N THR A 434 10.72 -1.22 -9.60
CA THR A 434 10.97 -0.96 -8.17
C THR A 434 10.50 -2.08 -7.25
N ARG A 435 9.72 -3.04 -7.77
CA ARG A 435 8.99 -4.06 -6.99
C ARG A 435 8.09 -3.46 -5.91
N THR A 436 7.49 -2.32 -6.23
CA THR A 436 6.55 -1.63 -5.35
C THR A 436 5.15 -2.10 -5.66
N TYR A 437 4.45 -2.63 -4.65
CA TYR A 437 3.05 -2.99 -4.74
C TYR A 437 2.22 -1.96 -3.96
N THR A 438 1.11 -1.51 -4.53
CA THR A 438 0.22 -0.52 -3.93
C THR A 438 -1.21 -1.04 -3.91
N ASN A 439 -1.93 -0.77 -2.82
CA ASN A 439 -3.36 -1.01 -2.73
C ASN A 439 -4.05 0.27 -2.25
N THR A 440 -4.72 0.94 -3.16
CA THR A 440 -5.51 2.15 -2.89
C THR A 440 -6.95 1.74 -2.69
N ARG A 441 -7.54 2.01 -1.53
CA ARG A 441 -8.89 1.55 -1.18
C ARG A 441 -9.87 2.69 -1.02
N TYR A 442 -11.05 2.49 -1.59
CA TYR A 442 -12.22 3.36 -1.48
C TYR A 442 -13.28 2.63 -0.67
N LEU A 443 -13.65 3.20 0.47
CA LEU A 443 -14.67 2.65 1.35
C LEU A 443 -16.00 3.30 0.97
N LEU A 444 -16.81 2.60 0.18
CA LEU A 444 -18.05 3.13 -0.40
C LEU A 444 -19.27 2.71 0.41
N GLY A 445 -20.36 3.49 0.34
CA GLY A 445 -21.66 3.08 0.90
C GLY A 445 -22.37 2.00 0.08
N ALA A 446 -23.39 1.37 0.65
CA ALA A 446 -24.11 0.26 0.01
C ALA A 446 -24.63 0.61 -1.40
N GLY A 447 -25.23 1.78 -1.58
CA GLY A 447 -25.77 2.20 -2.89
C GLY A 447 -24.69 2.41 -3.95
N ALA A 448 -23.57 3.04 -3.58
CA ALA A 448 -22.43 3.21 -4.48
C ALA A 448 -21.80 1.86 -4.84
N MET A 449 -21.69 0.94 -3.87
CA MET A 449 -21.22 -0.43 -4.14
C MET A 449 -22.15 -1.21 -5.05
N GLU A 450 -23.47 -1.06 -4.93
CA GLU A 450 -24.43 -1.68 -5.83
C GLU A 450 -24.21 -1.20 -7.27
N MET A 451 -24.04 0.11 -7.46
CA MET A 451 -23.73 0.69 -8.77
C MET A 451 -22.40 0.16 -9.33
N VAL A 452 -21.33 0.15 -8.53
CA VAL A 452 -20.02 -0.33 -8.97
C VAL A 452 -20.03 -1.83 -9.28
N ARG A 453 -20.77 -2.65 -8.52
CA ARG A 453 -20.94 -4.08 -8.81
C ARG A 453 -21.73 -4.32 -10.10
N LYS A 454 -22.74 -3.49 -10.39
CA LYS A 454 -23.43 -3.50 -11.69
C LYS A 454 -22.48 -3.16 -12.85
N LEU A 455 -21.63 -2.14 -12.69
CA LEU A 455 -20.61 -1.77 -13.69
C LEU A 455 -19.57 -2.87 -13.90
N ARG A 456 -19.14 -3.54 -12.83
CA ARG A 456 -18.26 -4.71 -12.92
C ARG A 456 -18.89 -5.82 -13.76
N GLY A 457 -20.17 -6.14 -13.50
CA GLY A 457 -20.86 -7.27 -14.12
C GLY A 457 -20.03 -8.57 -14.05
N ASP A 458 -20.14 -9.38 -15.09
CA ASP A 458 -19.35 -10.61 -15.30
C ASP A 458 -18.15 -10.39 -16.24
N THR A 459 -17.68 -9.15 -16.37
CA THR A 459 -16.62 -8.78 -17.33
C THR A 459 -15.23 -9.21 -16.92
N ALA A 460 -15.03 -9.58 -15.64
CA ALA A 460 -13.75 -10.04 -15.14
C ALA A 460 -13.40 -11.42 -15.74
N PRO A 461 -12.27 -11.57 -16.45
CA PRO A 461 -11.89 -12.86 -16.98
C PRO A 461 -11.59 -13.84 -15.83
N LYS A 462 -12.10 -15.07 -15.93
CA LYS A 462 -11.95 -16.11 -14.90
C LYS A 462 -10.51 -16.63 -14.75
N ALA A 463 -9.68 -16.35 -15.75
CA ALA A 463 -8.25 -16.64 -15.79
C ALA A 463 -7.53 -15.49 -16.49
N CYS A 464 -6.21 -15.41 -16.32
CA CYS A 464 -5.40 -14.47 -17.08
C CYS A 464 -5.57 -14.68 -18.60
N THR A 465 -5.52 -13.59 -19.36
CA THR A 465 -5.77 -13.60 -20.80
C THR A 465 -4.91 -12.58 -21.52
N ILE A 466 -4.48 -12.93 -22.72
CA ILE A 466 -3.77 -12.03 -23.64
C ILE A 466 -4.62 -11.69 -24.88
N ALA A 467 -5.88 -12.13 -24.91
CA ALA A 467 -6.77 -11.88 -26.03
C ALA A 467 -7.16 -10.39 -26.08
N PRO A 468 -6.89 -9.66 -27.18
CA PRO A 468 -7.10 -8.21 -27.25
C PRO A 468 -8.52 -7.78 -26.85
N GLY A 469 -9.55 -8.41 -27.43
CA GLY A 469 -10.95 -8.07 -27.10
C GLY A 469 -11.38 -8.43 -25.67
N ALA A 470 -10.67 -9.30 -24.95
CA ALA A 470 -10.93 -9.54 -23.53
C ALA A 470 -10.25 -8.46 -22.66
N ILE A 471 -9.04 -8.06 -23.04
CA ILE A 471 -8.29 -6.97 -22.41
C ILE A 471 -9.02 -5.63 -22.58
N ASP A 472 -9.52 -5.33 -23.78
CA ASP A 472 -10.24 -4.08 -24.05
C ASP A 472 -11.53 -3.97 -23.23
N ARG A 473 -12.30 -5.07 -23.13
CA ARG A 473 -13.50 -5.12 -22.29
C ARG A 473 -13.18 -4.93 -20.81
N LEU A 474 -12.11 -5.55 -20.32
CA LEU A 474 -11.63 -5.36 -18.96
C LEU A 474 -11.23 -3.91 -18.71
N ALA A 475 -10.49 -3.31 -19.63
CA ALA A 475 -10.02 -1.93 -19.53
C ALA A 475 -11.20 -0.93 -19.51
N GLN A 476 -12.20 -1.13 -20.37
CA GLN A 476 -13.43 -0.32 -20.38
C GLN A 476 -14.21 -0.44 -19.07
N ALA A 477 -14.41 -1.66 -18.56
CA ALA A 477 -15.12 -1.88 -17.30
C ALA A 477 -14.39 -1.23 -16.11
N GLU A 478 -13.07 -1.39 -16.02
CA GLU A 478 -12.29 -0.76 -14.96
C GLU A 478 -12.25 0.77 -15.07
N ALA A 479 -12.18 1.32 -16.28
CA ALA A 479 -12.25 2.76 -16.50
C ALA A 479 -13.61 3.33 -16.07
N ALA A 480 -14.71 2.64 -16.39
CA ALA A 480 -16.04 3.01 -15.96
C ALA A 480 -16.18 2.99 -14.43
N ILE A 481 -15.63 1.96 -13.77
CA ILE A 481 -15.62 1.89 -12.30
C ILE A 481 -14.81 3.06 -11.72
N ARG A 482 -13.58 3.30 -12.21
CA ARG A 482 -12.71 4.39 -11.74
C ARG A 482 -13.38 5.76 -11.86
N ALA A 483 -14.14 6.00 -12.93
CA ALA A 483 -14.86 7.26 -13.14
C ALA A 483 -15.96 7.52 -12.09
N THR A 484 -16.43 6.49 -11.38
CA THR A 484 -17.42 6.63 -10.29
C THR A 484 -16.80 6.74 -8.90
N LEU A 485 -15.49 6.55 -8.77
CA LEU A 485 -14.83 6.59 -7.48
C LEU A 485 -14.68 8.04 -6.99
N PRO A 486 -14.74 8.27 -5.67
CA PRO A 486 -14.35 9.56 -5.10
C PRO A 486 -12.95 9.99 -5.56
N PRO A 487 -12.67 11.30 -5.63
CA PRO A 487 -11.36 11.79 -6.08
C PRO A 487 -10.22 11.37 -5.13
N LEU A 488 -10.51 11.26 -3.84
CA LEU A 488 -9.56 10.84 -2.82
C LEU A 488 -9.93 9.45 -2.27
N PRO A 489 -8.97 8.53 -2.14
CA PRO A 489 -9.20 7.25 -1.48
C PRO A 489 -9.23 7.41 0.04
N ASN A 490 -9.76 6.41 0.72
CA ASN A 490 -9.66 6.31 2.17
C ASN A 490 -8.31 5.73 2.58
N GLU A 491 -7.80 4.72 1.87
CA GLU A 491 -6.52 4.09 2.22
C GLU A 491 -5.56 4.08 1.06
N LYS A 492 -4.27 4.14 1.40
CA LYS A 492 -3.17 3.89 0.47
C LYS A 492 -2.14 3.04 1.19
N LEU A 493 -2.05 1.77 0.80
CA LEU A 493 -1.10 0.82 1.35
C LEU A 493 0.03 0.66 0.35
N VAL A 494 1.27 0.80 0.81
CA VAL A 494 2.47 0.68 0.00
C VAL A 494 3.31 -0.45 0.54
N TYR A 495 3.72 -1.35 -0.33
CA TYR A 495 4.50 -2.54 0.02
C TYR A 495 5.75 -2.62 -0.84
N THR A 496 6.81 -3.18 -0.25
CA THR A 496 8.04 -3.53 -0.97
C THR A 496 8.08 -5.05 -1.15
N CYS A 497 8.18 -5.52 -2.38
CA CYS A 497 8.16 -6.93 -2.72
C CYS A 497 9.58 -7.50 -2.91
N ARG A 498 9.87 -8.60 -2.23
CA ARG A 498 11.12 -9.36 -2.37
C ARG A 498 10.83 -10.77 -2.86
N LYS A 499 11.79 -11.43 -3.51
CA LYS A 499 11.63 -12.85 -3.91
C LYS A 499 11.35 -13.68 -2.66
N GLY A 500 10.27 -14.45 -2.70
CA GLY A 500 9.96 -15.41 -1.65
C GLY A 500 11.06 -16.45 -1.57
N GLY A 501 11.58 -16.68 -0.36
CA GLY A 501 12.54 -17.74 -0.07
C GLY A 501 11.98 -19.13 -0.25
#